data_AF-A0A7X0T488-F1
#
_entry.id   AF-A0A7X0T488-F1
#
_cell.length_a   1.000
_cell.length_b   1.000
_cell.length_c   1.000
_cell.angle_alpha   90.00
_cell.angle_beta   90.00
_cell.angle_gamma   90.00
#
_symmetry.space_group_name_H-M   'P 1'
#
loop_
_entity.id
_entity.type
_entity.pdbx_description
1 polymer ?
#
loop_
_entity_poly.entity_id
_entity_poly.type
_entity_poly.pdbx_seq_one_letter_code
_entity_poly.pdbx_strand_id
1 'polypeptide(L)'
;MKKLVTLLTIFCLALLVGCGGTGTSDSDKKKVKVEPKASNDSVKVEVKSGEYSVIPEVTKDDSSTLALTINVSNTGKEKIVVDSYAFELYEEDNGEKIKAEDVYNRDINTFETERLSAGKNVTGTIFFNVDPKKDYKLVYSQESYGDSAEDEDIELDLDLSKYADSTKVFDESQKAATAFIDVQFLGKENEDYDKLVGNNKDETKKEILEEYQKENEDMLFSELDLKDEDYKKSFDSFTLVQGKRAKFDKDLYAQFDDQAVVSIDMEEALSDYAIEELFYEYEEKYMDSSEDYEGADKYAYSKYKEILEKSKLKGESEDLLLYLEKKDGKWNVDLSLDDNKYVISAFIGDI
;
A
#
# COMPACT_ATOMS: atom_id res chain seq x y z
N MET A 1 27.48 -8.28 -9.15
CA MET A 1 27.46 -8.29 -10.63
C MET A 1 26.37 -9.27 -11.04
N LYS A 2 25.27 -8.95 -11.72
CA LYS A 2 24.99 -7.93 -12.73
C LYS A 2 23.66 -7.23 -12.40
N LYS A 3 23.60 -5.91 -12.62
CA LYS A 3 22.35 -5.14 -12.60
C LYS A 3 21.57 -5.46 -13.87
N LEU A 4 20.35 -5.93 -13.73
CA LEU A 4 19.41 -6.05 -14.84
C LEU A 4 18.64 -4.74 -14.92
N VAL A 5 19.00 -3.96 -15.95
CA VAL A 5 18.27 -2.76 -16.35
C VAL A 5 17.11 -3.26 -17.22
N THR A 6 15.90 -3.26 -16.66
CA THR A 6 14.69 -3.53 -17.45
C THR A 6 14.09 -2.19 -17.86
N LEU A 7 14.09 -1.97 -19.17
CA LEU A 7 13.61 -0.78 -19.85
C LEU A 7 12.07 -0.74 -19.72
N LEU A 8 11.52 0.17 -18.92
CA LEU A 8 10.07 0.37 -18.82
C LEU A 8 9.59 1.09 -20.07
N THR A 9 8.67 0.47 -20.80
CA THR A 9 8.07 1.02 -22.02
C THR A 9 7.00 2.03 -21.64
N ILE A 10 7.18 3.27 -22.07
CA ILE A 10 6.33 4.44 -21.80
C ILE A 10 4.97 4.26 -22.51
N PHE A 11 3.89 4.24 -21.73
CA PHE A 11 2.53 4.45 -22.24
C PHE A 11 2.20 5.95 -22.14
N CYS A 12 2.36 6.69 -23.24
CA CYS A 12 1.91 8.07 -23.32
C CYS A 12 0.38 8.13 -23.47
N LEU A 13 -0.35 8.44 -22.41
CA LEU A 13 -1.68 9.05 -22.54
C LEU A 13 -1.54 10.57 -22.57
N ALA A 14 -1.80 11.14 -23.74
CA ALA A 14 -1.92 12.58 -23.93
C ALA A 14 -3.16 13.10 -23.17
N LEU A 15 -2.95 13.83 -22.08
CA LEU A 15 -3.99 14.63 -21.46
C LEU A 15 -4.10 15.97 -22.21
N LEU A 16 -5.10 16.05 -23.07
CA LEU A 16 -5.61 17.30 -23.61
C LEU A 16 -6.17 18.14 -22.47
N VAL A 17 -5.52 19.28 -22.23
CA VAL A 17 -6.00 20.34 -21.34
C VAL A 17 -7.25 20.97 -21.99
N GLY A 18 -8.42 20.65 -21.44
CA GLY A 18 -9.71 21.26 -21.80
C GLY A 18 -10.29 22.03 -20.62
N CYS A 19 -10.25 23.35 -20.69
CA CYS A 19 -11.01 24.24 -19.81
C CYS A 19 -12.53 24.06 -20.00
N GLY A 20 -13.28 23.96 -18.90
CA GLY A 20 -14.64 24.51 -18.82
C GLY A 20 -15.76 23.54 -18.45
N GLY A 21 -16.35 23.74 -17.26
CA GLY A 21 -17.81 23.71 -17.09
C GLY A 21 -18.45 22.48 -16.44
N THR A 22 -18.61 22.55 -15.11
CA THR A 22 -19.80 22.18 -14.32
C THR A 22 -20.46 20.80 -14.47
N GLY A 23 -20.44 19.99 -13.39
CA GLY A 23 -21.47 18.97 -13.15
C GLY A 23 -20.99 17.70 -12.43
N THR A 24 -20.96 17.76 -11.10
CA THR A 24 -21.17 16.69 -10.11
C THR A 24 -20.64 15.27 -10.36
N SER A 25 -19.63 14.90 -9.57
CA SER A 25 -19.60 13.64 -8.79
C SER A 25 -18.65 13.85 -7.60
N ASP A 26 -19.23 14.26 -6.47
CA ASP A 26 -18.59 14.20 -5.16
C ASP A 26 -18.58 12.73 -4.71
N SER A 27 -17.43 12.10 -4.82
CA SER A 27 -17.10 10.86 -4.13
C SER A 27 -15.70 11.02 -3.56
N ASP A 28 -15.64 11.09 -2.23
CA ASP A 28 -14.52 10.84 -1.33
C ASP A 28 -13.15 11.45 -1.67
N LYS A 29 -13.06 12.77 -1.63
CA LYS A 29 -11.76 13.46 -1.48
C LYS A 29 -11.56 13.88 -0.02
N LYS A 30 -10.72 13.15 0.71
CA LYS A 30 -10.25 13.54 2.06
C LYS A 30 -8.96 14.38 2.06
N LYS A 31 -8.51 14.90 0.91
CA LYS A 31 -7.57 16.03 0.90
C LYS A 31 -8.33 17.31 1.22
N VAL A 32 -8.07 17.86 2.41
CA VAL A 32 -8.74 19.09 2.84
C VAL A 32 -8.08 20.27 2.15
N LYS A 33 -8.82 20.90 1.23
CA LYS A 33 -8.41 22.16 0.60
C LYS A 33 -8.51 23.28 1.63
N VAL A 34 -7.40 23.60 2.26
CA VAL A 34 -7.24 24.83 3.03
C VAL A 34 -5.93 25.43 2.59
N GLU A 35 -5.97 26.67 2.12
CA GLU A 35 -4.79 27.30 1.56
C GLU A 35 -4.46 28.58 2.34
N PRO A 36 -3.78 28.48 3.51
CA PRO A 36 -2.97 29.60 3.93
C PRO A 36 -2.00 29.91 2.79
N LYS A 37 -1.92 31.19 2.44
CA LYS A 37 -1.04 31.71 1.40
C LYS A 37 -0.39 32.98 1.92
N ALA A 38 0.90 33.11 1.66
CA ALA A 38 1.66 34.29 2.00
C ALA A 38 2.68 34.58 0.90
N SER A 39 3.14 35.82 0.85
CA SER A 39 4.09 36.27 -0.16
C SER A 39 4.91 37.43 0.36
N ASN A 40 6.16 37.49 -0.04
CA ASN A 40 6.99 38.69 0.02
C ASN A 40 7.17 39.25 -1.40
N ASP A 41 8.14 40.14 -1.60
CA ASP A 41 8.40 40.77 -2.90
C ASP A 41 8.93 39.78 -3.97
N SER A 42 9.54 38.67 -3.54
CA SER A 42 10.29 37.74 -4.41
C SER A 42 9.59 36.38 -4.59
N VAL A 43 8.81 35.94 -3.60
CA VAL A 43 8.21 34.60 -3.56
C VAL A 43 6.79 34.65 -3.03
N LYS A 44 5.95 33.74 -3.55
CA LYS A 44 4.65 33.38 -2.97
C LYS A 44 4.65 31.88 -2.62
N VAL A 45 4.20 31.57 -1.41
CA VAL A 45 4.03 30.20 -0.90
C VAL A 45 2.55 29.95 -0.60
N GLU A 46 2.07 28.77 -0.95
CA GLU A 46 0.68 28.38 -0.81
C GLU A 46 0.59 26.90 -0.45
N VAL A 47 0.00 26.58 0.70
CA VAL A 47 -0.34 25.20 1.04
C VAL A 47 -1.56 24.82 0.22
N LYS A 48 -1.48 23.80 -0.63
CA LYS A 48 -2.56 23.33 -1.51
C LYS A 48 -3.48 22.33 -0.82
N SER A 49 -2.89 21.45 -0.02
CA SER A 49 -3.57 20.43 0.76
C SER A 49 -2.65 19.93 1.86
N GLY A 50 -3.24 19.32 2.89
CA GLY A 50 -2.52 18.57 3.90
C GLY A 50 -3.27 17.32 4.32
N GLU A 51 -2.54 16.34 4.81
CA GLU A 51 -3.06 15.09 5.36
C GLU A 51 -2.05 14.46 6.33
N TYR A 52 -2.54 13.64 7.26
CA TYR A 52 -1.68 12.74 8.02
C TYR A 52 -1.39 11.50 7.19
N SER A 53 -0.18 10.98 7.34
CA SER A 53 0.35 9.84 6.59
C SER A 53 1.08 8.88 7.51
N VAL A 54 1.27 7.66 7.04
CA VAL A 54 2.15 6.66 7.63
C VAL A 54 3.23 6.35 6.59
N ILE A 55 4.47 6.69 6.89
CA ILE A 55 5.62 6.48 6.02
C ILE A 55 6.70 5.76 6.87
N PRO A 56 6.95 4.46 6.63
CA PRO A 56 7.80 3.63 7.50
C PRO A 56 9.17 4.22 7.85
N GLU A 57 9.80 4.93 6.92
CA GLU A 57 11.15 5.48 7.09
C GLU A 57 11.19 6.71 8.01
N VAL A 58 10.07 7.42 8.16
CA VAL A 58 10.05 8.72 8.86
C VAL A 58 8.99 8.82 9.95
N THR A 59 7.93 8.02 9.92
CA THR A 59 6.90 8.04 10.97
C THR A 59 7.48 7.55 12.29
N LYS A 60 7.28 8.33 13.35
CA LYS A 60 7.77 8.03 14.71
C LYS A 60 6.60 7.73 15.62
N ASP A 61 6.73 6.71 16.47
CA ASP A 61 5.69 6.20 17.37
C ASP A 61 4.95 7.28 18.19
N ASP A 62 5.68 8.29 18.66
CA ASP A 62 5.15 9.35 19.52
C ASP A 62 4.68 10.61 18.75
N SER A 63 4.57 10.54 17.43
CA SER A 63 4.19 11.69 16.57
C SER A 63 3.31 11.29 15.39
N SER A 64 2.71 12.28 14.73
CA SER A 64 1.99 12.09 13.47
C SER A 64 2.76 12.70 12.32
N THR A 65 2.92 11.96 11.22
CA THR A 65 3.57 12.48 10.01
C THR A 65 2.56 13.31 9.20
N LEU A 66 2.71 14.63 9.23
CA LEU A 66 1.95 15.58 8.44
C LEU A 66 2.60 15.74 7.06
N ALA A 67 1.85 15.44 6.01
CA ALA A 67 2.23 15.70 4.63
C ALA A 67 1.53 16.97 4.13
N LEU A 68 2.30 17.94 3.65
CA LEU A 68 1.80 19.21 3.09
C LEU A 68 2.18 19.31 1.62
N THR A 69 1.19 19.36 0.73
CA THR A 69 1.41 19.71 -0.67
C THR A 69 1.49 21.23 -0.78
N ILE A 70 2.63 21.74 -1.19
CA ILE A 70 2.94 23.18 -1.22
C ILE A 70 3.22 23.60 -2.67
N ASN A 71 2.74 24.77 -3.05
CA ASN A 71 3.14 25.46 -4.27
C ASN A 71 4.04 26.65 -3.93
N VAL A 72 5.18 26.73 -4.59
CA VAL A 72 6.10 27.88 -4.53
C VAL A 72 6.13 28.57 -5.88
N SER A 73 5.88 29.87 -5.89
CA SER A 73 5.90 30.71 -7.08
C SER A 73 6.96 31.80 -6.95
N ASN A 74 7.87 31.88 -7.94
CA ASN A 74 8.84 32.97 -8.03
C ASN A 74 8.15 34.22 -8.63
N THR A 75 7.87 35.22 -7.79
CA THR A 75 7.29 36.50 -8.18
C THR A 75 8.34 37.58 -8.45
N GLY A 76 9.59 37.32 -8.06
CA GLY A 76 10.75 38.16 -8.27
C GLY A 76 11.30 38.09 -9.70
N LYS A 77 12.45 38.73 -9.89
CA LYS A 77 13.16 38.80 -11.18
C LYS A 77 14.31 37.80 -11.29
N GLU A 78 14.95 37.50 -10.17
CA GLU A 78 16.08 36.57 -10.11
C GLU A 78 15.60 35.13 -10.03
N LYS A 79 16.51 34.19 -10.33
CA LYS A 79 16.21 32.76 -10.14
C LYS A 79 16.29 32.41 -8.66
N ILE A 80 15.37 31.58 -8.20
CA ILE A 80 15.39 31.03 -6.83
C ILE A 80 15.62 29.52 -6.88
N VAL A 81 16.16 28.99 -5.80
CA VAL A 81 16.27 27.55 -5.53
C VAL A 81 15.20 27.18 -4.51
N VAL A 82 14.53 26.06 -4.72
CA VAL A 82 13.54 25.51 -3.79
C VAL A 82 13.89 24.05 -3.53
N ASP A 83 14.06 23.71 -2.27
CA ASP A 83 14.21 22.34 -1.77
C ASP A 83 13.35 22.17 -0.51
N SER A 84 13.28 20.94 0.01
CA SER A 84 12.52 20.65 1.23
C SER A 84 13.12 21.28 2.48
N TYR A 85 14.45 21.52 2.52
CA TYR A 85 15.14 22.08 3.68
C TYR A 85 14.89 23.59 3.85
N ALA A 86 14.41 24.26 2.82
CA ALA A 86 13.92 25.64 2.88
C ALA A 86 12.64 25.79 3.72
N PHE A 87 12.03 24.68 4.19
CA PHE A 87 10.79 24.68 4.95
C PHE A 87 10.96 24.12 6.35
N GLU A 88 10.36 24.81 7.32
CA GLU A 88 10.44 24.47 8.73
C GLU A 88 9.09 24.75 9.42
N LEU A 89 8.76 23.98 10.45
CA LEU A 89 7.67 24.32 11.35
C LEU A 89 8.23 24.89 12.65
N TYR A 90 7.54 25.90 13.17
CA TYR A 90 7.75 26.41 14.52
C TYR A 90 6.50 26.14 15.35
N GLU A 91 6.67 25.46 16.48
CA GLU A 91 5.61 25.31 17.49
C GLU A 91 5.35 26.67 18.15
N GLU A 92 4.09 27.13 18.15
CA GLU A 92 3.78 28.49 18.60
C GLU A 92 4.04 28.72 20.10
N ASP A 93 3.87 27.69 20.93
CA ASP A 93 3.96 27.79 22.38
C ASP A 93 5.39 28.00 22.90
N ASN A 94 6.37 27.32 22.28
CA ASN A 94 7.75 27.28 22.77
C ASN A 94 8.80 27.70 21.72
N GLY A 95 8.39 27.93 20.47
CA GLY A 95 9.27 28.26 19.36
C GLY A 95 10.18 27.11 18.92
N GLU A 96 9.86 25.86 19.29
CA GLU A 96 10.61 24.69 18.89
C GLU A 96 10.54 24.51 17.37
N LYS A 97 11.71 24.34 16.76
CA LYS A 97 11.90 24.21 15.33
C LYS A 97 11.89 22.75 14.93
N ILE A 98 10.99 22.40 14.01
CA ILE A 98 10.86 21.07 13.41
C ILE A 98 11.25 21.17 11.94
N LYS A 99 12.22 20.35 11.54
CA LYS A 99 12.70 20.29 10.15
C LYS A 99 11.82 19.35 9.34
N ALA A 100 11.78 19.59 8.03
CA ALA A 100 11.22 18.63 7.09
C ALA A 100 11.95 17.29 7.19
N GLU A 101 11.20 16.20 7.12
CA GLU A 101 11.71 14.84 7.02
C GLU A 101 12.13 14.55 5.57
N ASP A 102 13.20 13.78 5.41
CA ASP A 102 13.71 13.36 4.11
C ASP A 102 13.01 12.07 3.70
N VAL A 103 12.15 12.15 2.68
CA VAL A 103 11.40 11.01 2.15
C VAL A 103 11.90 10.70 0.75
N TYR A 104 12.62 9.58 0.62
CA TYR A 104 13.15 9.13 -0.67
C TYR A 104 12.20 8.13 -1.33
N ASN A 105 11.17 8.65 -2.00
CA ASN A 105 10.21 7.84 -2.75
C ASN A 105 9.98 8.45 -4.14
N ARG A 106 10.21 7.66 -5.20
CA ARG A 106 10.10 8.13 -6.60
C ARG A 106 8.67 8.40 -7.05
N ASP A 107 7.68 7.83 -6.37
CA ASP A 107 6.27 7.98 -6.69
C ASP A 107 5.64 9.17 -5.96
N ILE A 108 6.32 9.70 -4.94
CA ILE A 108 5.93 10.91 -4.21
C ILE A 108 6.71 12.10 -4.76
N ASN A 109 5.99 13.10 -5.26
CA ASN A 109 6.59 14.34 -5.75
C ASN A 109 7.03 15.23 -4.58
N THR A 110 8.23 15.00 -4.05
CA THR A 110 8.89 15.84 -3.03
C THR A 110 9.78 16.92 -3.67
N PHE A 111 10.19 17.93 -2.89
CA PHE A 111 11.15 18.93 -3.36
C PHE A 111 12.59 18.42 -3.19
N GLU A 112 13.22 17.96 -4.28
CA GLU A 112 14.66 17.63 -4.27
C GLU A 112 15.52 18.91 -4.35
N THR A 113 15.65 19.51 -5.54
CA THR A 113 16.30 20.81 -5.75
C THR A 113 15.81 21.41 -7.05
N GLU A 114 14.90 22.37 -6.94
CA GLU A 114 14.23 22.99 -8.07
C GLU A 114 14.78 24.40 -8.33
N ARG A 115 14.99 24.74 -9.61
CA ARG A 115 15.45 26.08 -10.01
C ARG A 115 14.35 26.82 -10.74
N LEU A 116 13.76 27.81 -10.09
CA LEU A 116 12.62 28.55 -10.63
C LEU A 116 13.06 29.88 -11.21
N SER A 117 12.79 30.08 -12.50
CA SER A 117 12.91 31.38 -13.15
C SER A 117 11.72 32.28 -12.80
N ALA A 118 11.87 33.59 -12.99
CA ALA A 118 10.81 34.58 -12.78
C ALA A 118 9.47 34.15 -13.41
N GLY A 119 8.39 34.24 -12.62
CA GLY A 119 7.03 33.88 -13.03
C GLY A 119 6.76 32.38 -13.15
N LYS A 120 7.70 31.50 -12.76
CA LYS A 120 7.50 30.05 -12.69
C LYS A 120 7.11 29.61 -11.30
N ASN A 121 6.50 28.44 -11.23
CA ASN A 121 6.10 27.80 -9.98
C ASN A 121 6.42 26.32 -10.02
N VAL A 122 6.49 25.71 -8.83
CA VAL A 122 6.62 24.28 -8.63
C VAL A 122 5.74 23.87 -7.46
N THR A 123 5.26 22.64 -7.52
CA THR A 123 4.46 22.02 -6.45
C THR A 123 5.17 20.77 -6.01
N GLY A 124 5.19 20.51 -4.71
CA GLY A 124 5.80 19.34 -4.09
C GLY A 124 5.21 19.08 -2.71
N THR A 125 5.43 17.89 -2.18
CA THR A 125 4.98 17.49 -0.85
C THR A 125 6.16 17.53 0.12
N ILE A 126 5.90 18.03 1.32
CA ILE A 126 6.86 18.09 2.43
C ILE A 126 6.27 17.36 3.63
N PHE A 127 7.11 16.63 4.36
CA PHE A 127 6.71 15.82 5.50
C PHE A 127 7.29 16.39 6.79
N PHE A 128 6.48 16.42 7.85
CA PHE A 128 6.91 16.82 9.18
C PHE A 128 6.34 15.86 10.22
N ASN A 129 7.12 15.50 11.23
CA ASN A 129 6.59 14.82 12.40
C ASN A 129 6.14 15.85 13.43
N VAL A 130 4.84 15.83 13.77
CA VAL A 130 4.19 16.81 14.63
C VAL A 130 3.35 16.15 15.72
N ASP A 131 3.09 16.87 16.81
CA ASP A 131 2.02 16.53 17.74
C ASP A 131 0.72 17.18 17.22
N PRO A 132 -0.31 16.42 16.83
CA PRO A 132 -1.53 16.95 16.23
C PRO A 132 -2.34 17.87 17.16
N LYS A 133 -1.99 17.95 18.46
CA LYS A 133 -2.67 18.80 19.45
C LYS A 133 -2.05 20.18 19.61
N LYS A 134 -0.94 20.46 18.92
CA LYS A 134 -0.21 21.71 19.01
C LYS A 134 -0.44 22.58 17.77
N ASP A 135 -0.20 23.87 17.95
CA ASP A 135 -0.30 24.87 16.89
C ASP A 135 1.08 25.13 16.28
N TYR A 136 1.10 25.27 14.96
CA TYR A 136 2.34 25.38 14.19
C TYR A 136 2.25 26.49 13.16
N LYS A 137 3.40 27.13 12.95
CA LYS A 137 3.64 28.05 11.86
C LYS A 137 4.62 27.44 10.86
N LEU A 138 4.23 27.36 9.60
CA LEU A 138 5.11 27.01 8.50
C LEU A 138 5.92 28.23 8.08
N VAL A 139 7.24 28.07 8.04
CA VAL A 139 8.19 29.08 7.62
C VAL A 139 8.90 28.59 6.36
N TYR A 140 8.94 29.45 5.35
CA TYR A 140 9.76 29.27 4.16
C TYR A 140 10.86 30.33 4.11
N SER A 141 12.10 29.87 4.09
CA SER A 141 13.30 30.72 4.01
C SER A 141 14.00 30.48 2.68
N GLN A 142 14.13 31.54 1.88
CA GLN A 142 14.81 31.45 0.59
C GLN A 142 16.33 31.31 0.79
N GLU A 143 16.94 30.24 0.28
CA GLU A 143 18.40 30.19 0.20
C GLU A 143 18.93 31.26 -0.77
N SER A 144 19.54 32.31 -0.22
CA SER A 144 20.24 33.34 -0.98
C SER A 144 21.72 33.01 -1.10
N TYR A 145 22.19 32.76 -2.32
CA TYR A 145 23.63 32.71 -2.62
C TYR A 145 24.16 34.12 -2.89
N GLY A 146 24.35 34.94 -1.83
CA GLY A 146 25.04 36.24 -1.91
C GLY A 146 24.67 37.24 -0.80
N ASP A 147 25.55 38.22 -0.54
CA ASP A 147 25.42 39.29 0.48
C ASP A 147 24.30 40.33 0.19
N SER A 148 23.34 40.05 -0.70
CA SER A 148 22.31 41.01 -1.09
C SER A 148 20.91 40.52 -0.72
N ALA A 149 20.36 41.18 0.30
CA ALA A 149 19.04 41.06 0.89
C ALA A 149 18.81 39.79 1.74
N GLU A 150 18.65 40.01 3.04
CA GLU A 150 17.82 39.17 3.91
C GLU A 150 16.39 39.25 3.36
N ASP A 151 16.04 38.42 2.38
CA ASP A 151 14.65 38.30 1.95
C ASP A 151 13.84 37.84 3.18
N GLU A 152 12.81 38.60 3.55
CA GLU A 152 11.97 38.27 4.72
C GLU A 152 11.35 36.88 4.55
N ASP A 153 11.47 36.06 5.60
CA ASP A 153 10.85 34.74 5.67
C ASP A 153 9.35 34.83 5.42
N ILE A 154 8.80 33.82 4.73
CA ILE A 154 7.37 33.71 4.52
C ILE A 154 6.78 32.81 5.61
N GLU A 155 5.90 33.40 6.42
CA GLU A 155 5.22 32.71 7.52
C GLU A 155 3.76 32.39 7.15
N LEU A 156 3.31 31.16 7.44
CA LEU A 156 1.95 30.68 7.25
C LEU A 156 1.44 29.95 8.51
N ASP A 157 0.36 30.45 9.11
CA ASP A 157 -0.28 29.76 10.24
C ASP A 157 -0.99 28.48 9.75
N LEU A 158 -0.69 27.34 10.39
CA LEU A 158 -1.31 26.06 10.09
C LEU A 158 -2.37 25.71 11.12
N ASP A 159 -3.55 25.33 10.64
CA ASP A 159 -4.62 24.81 11.47
C ASP A 159 -4.74 23.29 11.22
N LEU A 160 -4.06 22.52 12.08
CA LEU A 160 -3.97 21.07 11.94
C LEU A 160 -5.30 20.33 12.15
N SER A 161 -6.27 20.98 12.81
CA SER A 161 -7.60 20.39 13.04
C SER A 161 -8.33 20.08 11.72
N LYS A 162 -8.00 20.81 10.64
CA LYS A 162 -8.49 20.55 9.29
C LYS A 162 -8.04 19.22 8.73
N TYR A 163 -6.94 18.64 9.20
CA TYR A 163 -6.40 17.39 8.69
C TYR A 163 -6.79 16.19 9.54
N ALA A 164 -7.46 16.38 10.69
CA ALA A 164 -7.79 15.28 11.62
C ALA A 164 -8.55 14.12 10.95
N ASP A 165 -9.45 14.44 10.01
CA ASP A 165 -10.26 13.47 9.29
C ASP A 165 -9.48 12.60 8.29
N SER A 166 -8.26 12.99 7.92
CA SER A 166 -7.40 12.19 7.03
C SER A 166 -7.00 10.87 7.69
N THR A 167 -6.82 10.83 9.01
CA THR A 167 -6.45 9.60 9.76
C THR A 167 -7.50 8.48 9.66
N LYS A 168 -8.76 8.81 9.35
CA LYS A 168 -9.83 7.82 9.17
C LYS A 168 -9.49 6.81 8.07
N VAL A 169 -8.69 7.22 7.07
CA VAL A 169 -8.29 6.36 5.98
C VAL A 169 -7.41 5.19 6.44
N PHE A 170 -6.70 5.34 7.57
CA PHE A 170 -5.81 4.33 8.13
C PHE A 170 -6.57 3.06 8.55
N ASP A 171 -7.65 3.24 9.29
CA ASP A 171 -8.54 2.14 9.69
C ASP A 171 -9.34 1.61 8.50
N GLU A 172 -9.77 2.48 7.58
CA GLU A 172 -10.48 2.08 6.37
C GLU A 172 -9.64 1.14 5.48
N SER A 173 -8.35 1.45 5.25
CA SER A 173 -7.48 0.64 4.40
C SER A 173 -7.10 -0.70 5.05
N GLN A 174 -6.79 -0.70 6.35
CA GLN A 174 -6.53 -1.93 7.10
C GLN A 174 -7.76 -2.87 7.13
N LYS A 175 -8.96 -2.31 7.30
CA LYS A 175 -10.21 -3.08 7.22
C LYS A 175 -10.47 -3.63 5.82
N ALA A 176 -10.20 -2.85 4.78
CA ALA A 176 -10.35 -3.31 3.41
C ALA A 176 -9.40 -4.46 3.08
N ALA A 177 -8.13 -4.36 3.46
CA ALA A 177 -7.16 -5.44 3.33
C ALA A 177 -7.60 -6.70 4.08
N THR A 178 -8.05 -6.54 5.33
CA THR A 178 -8.57 -7.63 6.14
C THR A 178 -9.78 -8.30 5.50
N ALA A 179 -10.74 -7.52 5.01
CA ALA A 179 -11.91 -8.04 4.32
C ALA A 179 -11.54 -8.77 3.03
N PHE A 180 -10.61 -8.22 2.25
CA PHE A 180 -10.07 -8.88 1.06
C PHE A 180 -9.51 -10.26 1.40
N ILE A 181 -8.63 -10.34 2.41
CA ILE A 181 -8.00 -11.60 2.84
C ILE A 181 -9.03 -12.60 3.35
N ASP A 182 -9.92 -12.15 4.24
CA ASP A 182 -10.94 -13.00 4.86
C ASP A 182 -11.82 -13.70 3.82
N VAL A 183 -12.27 -12.94 2.82
CA VAL A 183 -13.19 -13.42 1.79
C VAL A 183 -12.47 -14.26 0.74
N GLN A 184 -11.29 -13.81 0.29
CA GLN A 184 -10.62 -14.42 -0.85
C GLN A 184 -9.79 -15.65 -0.46
N PHE A 185 -9.16 -15.65 0.72
CA PHE A 185 -8.24 -16.73 1.12
C PHE A 185 -8.70 -17.54 2.33
N LEU A 186 -9.56 -16.99 3.19
CA LEU A 186 -9.92 -17.65 4.46
C LEU A 186 -11.34 -18.24 4.47
N GLY A 187 -12.10 -18.06 3.39
CA GLY A 187 -13.49 -18.54 3.30
C GLY A 187 -14.39 -17.95 4.39
N LYS A 188 -14.06 -16.75 4.89
CA LYS A 188 -14.81 -16.04 5.93
C LYS A 188 -15.73 -15.00 5.29
N GLU A 189 -16.92 -14.85 5.86
CA GLU A 189 -17.76 -13.69 5.56
C GLU A 189 -17.17 -12.45 6.24
N ASN A 190 -17.15 -11.32 5.52
CA ASN A 190 -16.72 -10.04 6.06
C ASN A 190 -17.62 -8.94 5.51
N GLU A 191 -18.32 -8.23 6.41
CA GLU A 191 -19.30 -7.21 6.05
C GLU A 191 -18.70 -5.95 5.42
N ASP A 192 -17.39 -5.75 5.58
CA ASP A 192 -16.69 -4.60 5.04
C ASP A 192 -16.23 -4.83 3.60
N TYR A 193 -16.29 -6.06 3.08
CA TYR A 193 -15.91 -6.35 1.69
C TYR A 193 -16.72 -5.51 0.70
N ASP A 194 -18.05 -5.60 0.77
CA ASP A 194 -18.93 -4.87 -0.16
C ASP A 194 -18.89 -3.35 0.07
N LYS A 195 -18.45 -2.89 1.24
CA LYS A 195 -18.37 -1.47 1.60
C LYS A 195 -17.05 -0.84 1.18
N LEU A 196 -15.94 -1.53 1.40
CA LEU A 196 -14.59 -0.97 1.33
C LEU A 196 -13.74 -1.57 0.20
N VAL A 197 -14.03 -2.78 -0.25
CA VAL A 197 -13.24 -3.47 -1.30
C VAL A 197 -13.88 -3.23 -2.67
N GLY A 198 -13.03 -2.83 -3.62
CA GLY A 198 -13.40 -2.54 -5.01
C GLY A 198 -13.28 -3.73 -5.94
N ASN A 199 -12.45 -4.72 -5.59
CA ASN A 199 -12.34 -5.97 -6.33
C ASN A 199 -13.69 -6.69 -6.45
N ASN A 200 -14.00 -7.19 -7.65
CA ASN A 200 -15.15 -8.06 -7.85
C ASN A 200 -14.88 -9.41 -7.17
N LYS A 201 -15.74 -9.79 -6.24
CA LYS A 201 -15.58 -10.99 -5.42
C LYS A 201 -15.40 -12.27 -6.23
N ASP A 202 -16.24 -12.49 -7.23
CA ASP A 202 -16.27 -13.74 -8.00
C ASP A 202 -15.16 -13.80 -9.04
N GLU A 203 -14.88 -12.67 -9.70
CA GLU A 203 -13.78 -12.57 -10.68
C GLU A 203 -12.42 -12.74 -9.98
N THR A 204 -12.23 -12.07 -8.84
CA THR A 204 -11.00 -12.19 -8.03
C THR A 204 -10.80 -13.62 -7.54
N LYS A 205 -11.85 -14.25 -7.02
CA LYS A 205 -11.78 -15.64 -6.54
C LYS A 205 -11.43 -16.62 -7.66
N LYS A 206 -11.90 -16.34 -8.88
CA LYS A 206 -11.57 -17.11 -10.07
C LYS A 206 -10.10 -16.94 -10.46
N GLU A 207 -9.58 -15.71 -10.49
CA GLU A 207 -8.16 -15.46 -10.79
C GLU A 207 -7.23 -16.14 -9.79
N ILE A 208 -7.55 -16.08 -8.49
CA ILE A 208 -6.77 -16.78 -7.46
C ILE A 208 -6.86 -18.31 -7.63
N LEU A 209 -8.03 -18.84 -7.99
CA LEU A 209 -8.20 -20.26 -8.28
C LEU A 209 -7.35 -20.69 -9.49
N GLU A 210 -7.27 -19.86 -10.53
CA GLU A 210 -6.42 -20.12 -11.70
C GLU A 210 -4.94 -20.20 -11.31
N GLU A 211 -4.46 -19.32 -10.41
CA GLU A 211 -3.08 -19.40 -9.90
C GLU A 211 -2.86 -20.64 -9.03
N TYR A 212 -3.78 -20.95 -8.10
CA TYR A 212 -3.73 -22.18 -7.30
C TYR A 212 -3.69 -23.44 -8.17
N GLN A 213 -4.49 -23.49 -9.23
CA GLN A 213 -4.46 -24.59 -10.19
C GLN A 213 -3.10 -24.68 -10.87
N LYS A 214 -2.57 -23.57 -11.37
CA LYS A 214 -1.27 -23.53 -12.04
C LYS A 214 -0.13 -23.99 -11.15
N GLU A 215 -0.12 -23.62 -9.87
CA GLU A 215 0.89 -24.07 -8.92
C GLU A 215 0.74 -25.58 -8.63
N ASN A 216 -0.49 -26.08 -8.44
CA ASN A 216 -0.69 -27.46 -7.99
C ASN A 216 -0.76 -28.50 -9.12
N GLU A 217 -1.06 -28.11 -10.36
CA GLU A 217 -1.15 -29.03 -11.50
C GLU A 217 0.18 -29.72 -11.79
N ASP A 218 1.30 -29.01 -11.73
CA ASP A 218 2.64 -29.58 -11.96
C ASP A 218 3.35 -30.03 -10.68
N MET A 219 2.73 -29.82 -9.51
CA MET A 219 3.28 -30.20 -8.20
C MET A 219 2.43 -31.30 -7.56
N LEU A 220 1.58 -30.94 -6.61
CA LEU A 220 0.84 -31.86 -5.75
C LEU A 220 -0.10 -32.80 -6.53
N PHE A 221 -0.59 -32.38 -7.69
CA PHE A 221 -1.55 -33.13 -8.50
C PHE A 221 -0.99 -33.57 -9.86
N SER A 222 0.34 -33.58 -10.03
CA SER A 222 1.01 -33.87 -11.31
C SER A 222 0.67 -35.23 -11.93
N GLU A 223 0.33 -36.23 -11.11
CA GLU A 223 -0.05 -37.58 -11.57
C GLU A 223 -1.59 -37.76 -11.68
N LEU A 224 -2.38 -36.70 -11.46
CA LEU A 224 -3.84 -36.73 -11.49
C LEU A 224 -4.43 -35.96 -12.68
N ASP A 225 -5.36 -36.60 -13.40
CA ASP A 225 -6.19 -35.93 -14.43
C ASP A 225 -7.39 -35.21 -13.78
N LEU A 226 -7.11 -34.12 -13.06
CA LEU A 226 -8.13 -33.30 -12.40
C LEU A 226 -8.83 -32.36 -13.37
N LYS A 227 -10.13 -32.15 -13.16
CA LYS A 227 -10.92 -31.14 -13.89
C LYS A 227 -11.02 -29.85 -13.09
N ASP A 228 -11.41 -28.75 -13.74
CA ASP A 228 -11.62 -27.44 -13.08
C ASP A 228 -12.51 -27.53 -11.83
N GLU A 229 -13.57 -28.35 -11.87
CA GLU A 229 -14.46 -28.55 -10.71
C GLU A 229 -13.75 -29.24 -9.52
N ASP A 230 -12.73 -30.04 -9.78
CA ASP A 230 -11.94 -30.75 -8.77
C ASP A 230 -10.91 -29.78 -8.15
N TYR A 231 -10.21 -28.98 -8.96
CA TYR A 231 -9.39 -27.87 -8.45
C TYR A 231 -10.20 -26.90 -7.58
N LYS A 232 -11.41 -26.54 -8.02
CA LYS A 232 -12.30 -25.69 -7.23
C LYS A 232 -12.60 -26.31 -5.86
N LYS A 233 -12.92 -27.60 -5.79
CA LYS A 233 -13.20 -28.28 -4.51
C LYS A 233 -11.97 -28.33 -3.60
N SER A 234 -10.79 -28.55 -4.17
CA SER A 234 -9.52 -28.54 -3.45
C SER A 234 -9.22 -27.15 -2.89
N PHE A 235 -9.33 -26.11 -3.71
CA PHE A 235 -9.17 -24.73 -3.29
C PHE A 235 -10.20 -24.28 -2.23
N ASP A 236 -11.48 -24.65 -2.39
CA ASP A 236 -12.51 -24.39 -1.38
C ASP A 236 -12.18 -25.10 -0.05
N SER A 237 -11.62 -26.32 -0.11
CA SER A 237 -11.17 -27.06 1.08
C SER A 237 -9.95 -26.42 1.73
N PHE A 238 -8.97 -26.03 0.92
CA PHE A 238 -7.76 -25.32 1.35
C PHE A 238 -8.14 -24.05 2.09
N THR A 239 -8.88 -23.15 1.45
CA THR A 239 -9.25 -21.84 2.03
C THR A 239 -10.11 -21.98 3.29
N LEU A 240 -11.00 -22.97 3.35
CA LEU A 240 -11.80 -23.24 4.54
C LEU A 240 -10.98 -23.83 5.71
N VAL A 241 -9.95 -24.62 5.44
CA VAL A 241 -9.06 -25.15 6.48
C VAL A 241 -8.06 -24.07 6.92
N GLN A 242 -7.47 -23.33 5.98
CA GLN A 242 -6.65 -22.13 6.20
C GLN A 242 -7.37 -21.19 7.17
N GLY A 243 -8.60 -20.76 6.83
CA GLY A 243 -9.35 -19.81 7.64
C GLY A 243 -9.69 -20.25 9.06
N LYS A 244 -9.67 -21.56 9.33
CA LYS A 244 -9.91 -22.13 10.67
C LYS A 244 -8.64 -22.28 11.51
N ARG A 245 -7.51 -22.52 10.86
CA ARG A 245 -6.27 -22.95 11.51
C ARG A 245 -5.21 -21.87 11.51
N ALA A 246 -5.19 -21.03 10.49
CA ALA A 246 -4.14 -20.05 10.29
C ALA A 246 -4.26 -18.87 11.26
N LYS A 247 -3.10 -18.30 11.60
CA LYS A 247 -2.93 -17.13 12.44
C LYS A 247 -2.11 -16.11 11.66
N PHE A 248 -2.69 -14.93 11.49
CA PHE A 248 -2.06 -13.79 10.84
C PHE A 248 -2.19 -12.57 11.75
N ASP A 249 -1.13 -11.78 11.85
CA ASP A 249 -1.23 -10.40 12.33
C ASP A 249 -1.21 -9.44 11.13
N LYS A 250 -1.92 -8.32 11.25
CA LYS A 250 -2.13 -7.39 10.13
C LYS A 250 -2.07 -5.96 10.62
N ASP A 251 -1.11 -5.20 10.13
CA ASP A 251 -0.89 -3.82 10.54
C ASP A 251 -0.77 -2.89 9.34
N LEU A 252 -1.23 -1.65 9.51
CA LEU A 252 -1.01 -0.62 8.50
C LEU A 252 0.49 -0.28 8.47
N TYR A 253 1.15 -0.63 7.38
CA TYR A 253 2.58 -0.38 7.19
C TYR A 253 2.83 1.01 6.61
N ALA A 254 2.08 1.39 5.58
CA ALA A 254 2.19 2.70 4.96
C ALA A 254 0.82 3.21 4.49
N GLN A 255 0.66 4.53 4.51
CA GLN A 255 -0.49 5.22 3.94
C GLN A 255 -0.08 6.62 3.50
N PHE A 256 -0.29 6.91 2.22
CA PHE A 256 -0.23 8.27 1.69
C PHE A 256 -1.18 8.40 0.51
N ASP A 257 -1.99 9.46 0.51
CA ASP A 257 -3.02 9.66 -0.52
C ASP A 257 -3.94 8.43 -0.66
N ASP A 258 -4.32 8.10 -1.88
CA ASP A 258 -5.09 6.92 -2.25
C ASP A 258 -4.26 5.62 -2.31
N GLN A 259 -3.09 5.58 -1.68
CA GLN A 259 -2.25 4.38 -1.59
C GLN A 259 -2.06 3.92 -0.15
N ALA A 260 -2.14 2.60 0.06
CA ALA A 260 -1.92 1.96 1.34
C ALA A 260 -1.11 0.68 1.18
N VAL A 261 -0.36 0.33 2.23
CA VAL A 261 0.33 -0.95 2.36
C VAL A 261 -0.02 -1.52 3.72
N VAL A 262 -0.48 -2.76 3.73
CA VAL A 262 -0.74 -3.51 4.97
C VAL A 262 0.30 -4.61 5.08
N SER A 263 1.05 -4.59 6.18
CA SER A 263 1.95 -5.68 6.55
C SER A 263 1.13 -6.84 7.10
N ILE A 264 1.54 -8.06 6.75
CA ILE A 264 0.91 -9.30 7.16
C ILE A 264 2.02 -10.21 7.72
N ASP A 265 2.00 -10.39 9.03
CA ASP A 265 2.80 -11.43 9.70
C ASP A 265 2.03 -12.74 9.61
N MET A 266 2.55 -13.69 8.84
CA MET A 266 2.00 -15.02 8.71
C MET A 266 2.63 -15.95 9.73
N GLU A 267 2.15 -15.93 10.97
CA GLU A 267 2.69 -16.76 12.05
C GLU A 267 2.45 -18.27 11.85
N GLU A 268 1.25 -18.64 11.41
CA GLU A 268 0.85 -20.02 11.18
C GLU A 268 -0.10 -20.09 9.98
N ALA A 269 0.23 -20.85 8.94
CA ALA A 269 -0.59 -21.07 7.76
C ALA A 269 -0.31 -22.43 7.12
N LEU A 270 -1.16 -22.84 6.18
CA LEU A 270 -0.91 -24.06 5.41
C LEU A 270 0.25 -23.81 4.45
N SER A 271 1.09 -24.83 4.28
CA SER A 271 2.31 -24.81 3.48
C SER A 271 2.29 -26.00 2.54
N ASP A 272 2.61 -25.77 1.28
CA ASP A 272 2.66 -26.80 0.25
C ASP A 272 3.64 -27.89 0.62
N TYR A 273 4.80 -27.54 1.16
CA TYR A 273 5.78 -28.52 1.63
C TYR A 273 5.20 -29.45 2.71
N ALA A 274 4.49 -28.90 3.70
CA ALA A 274 3.90 -29.69 4.78
C ALA A 274 2.66 -30.48 4.33
N ILE A 275 1.98 -30.03 3.29
CA ILE A 275 0.87 -30.74 2.65
C ILE A 275 1.42 -31.91 1.82
N GLU A 276 2.43 -31.67 0.99
CA GLU A 276 3.11 -32.64 0.14
C GLU A 276 3.69 -33.78 0.97
N GLU A 277 4.41 -33.48 2.07
CA GLU A 277 4.93 -34.52 2.98
C GLU A 277 3.83 -35.48 3.46
N LEU A 278 2.67 -34.92 3.87
CA LEU A 278 1.55 -35.76 4.30
C LEU A 278 0.83 -36.43 3.14
N PHE A 279 0.81 -35.83 1.96
CA PHE A 279 0.20 -36.41 0.77
C PHE A 279 0.93 -37.71 0.39
N TYR A 280 2.26 -37.65 0.28
CA TYR A 280 3.12 -38.82 0.04
C TYR A 280 3.00 -39.88 1.14
N GLU A 281 2.88 -39.48 2.41
CA GLU A 281 2.62 -40.44 3.49
C GLU A 281 1.31 -41.23 3.31
N TYR A 282 0.28 -40.68 2.67
CA TYR A 282 -0.96 -41.40 2.40
C TYR A 282 -0.83 -42.31 1.19
N GLU A 283 -0.08 -41.89 0.17
CA GLU A 283 0.26 -42.73 -0.98
C GLU A 283 1.05 -43.97 -0.55
N GLU A 284 2.13 -43.79 0.23
CA GLU A 284 2.96 -44.89 0.72
C GLU A 284 2.13 -45.92 1.52
N LYS A 285 1.27 -45.44 2.43
CA LYS A 285 0.36 -46.30 3.20
C LYS A 285 -0.61 -47.09 2.33
N TYR A 286 -1.02 -46.54 1.19
CA TYR A 286 -1.87 -47.26 0.24
C TYR A 286 -1.05 -48.35 -0.49
N MET A 287 0.12 -47.96 -1.00
CA MET A 287 1.02 -48.84 -1.76
C MET A 287 1.50 -50.05 -0.96
N ASP A 288 1.68 -49.92 0.36
CA ASP A 288 1.99 -51.03 1.28
C ASP A 288 1.02 -52.22 1.16
N SER A 289 -0.18 -52.00 0.59
CA SER A 289 -1.24 -53.01 0.49
C SER A 289 -1.67 -53.37 -0.94
N SER A 290 -1.28 -52.61 -1.96
CA SER A 290 -1.88 -52.70 -3.31
C SER A 290 -0.88 -52.70 -4.49
N GLU A 291 0.38 -52.26 -4.30
CA GLU A 291 1.35 -52.00 -5.40
C GLU A 291 0.79 -51.16 -6.58
N ASP A 292 -0.34 -50.45 -6.38
CA ASP A 292 -1.05 -49.66 -7.39
C ASP A 292 -0.73 -48.17 -7.21
N TYR A 293 0.20 -47.67 -8.02
CA TYR A 293 0.66 -46.29 -8.00
C TYR A 293 -0.45 -45.30 -8.35
N GLU A 294 -1.18 -45.51 -9.45
CA GLU A 294 -2.28 -44.63 -9.86
C GLU A 294 -3.43 -44.63 -8.82
N GLY A 295 -3.62 -45.75 -8.13
CA GLY A 295 -4.53 -45.87 -7.00
C GLY A 295 -4.08 -45.08 -5.77
N ALA A 296 -2.78 -44.89 -5.57
CA ALA A 296 -2.20 -44.18 -4.44
C ALA A 296 -2.49 -42.66 -4.52
N ASP A 297 -2.23 -42.03 -5.68
CA ASP A 297 -2.49 -40.60 -5.90
C ASP A 297 -3.98 -40.28 -5.69
N LYS A 298 -4.86 -41.12 -6.28
CA LYS A 298 -6.31 -41.00 -6.12
C LYS A 298 -6.75 -41.18 -4.67
N TYR A 299 -6.10 -42.09 -3.94
CA TYR A 299 -6.39 -42.30 -2.53
C TYR A 299 -5.98 -41.09 -1.70
N ALA A 300 -4.76 -40.57 -1.86
CA ALA A 300 -4.29 -39.38 -1.17
C ALA A 300 -5.18 -38.16 -1.49
N TYR A 301 -5.54 -37.95 -2.76
CA TYR A 301 -6.48 -36.91 -3.17
C TYR A 301 -7.86 -37.06 -2.50
N SER A 302 -8.38 -38.29 -2.39
CA SER A 302 -9.64 -38.55 -1.66
C SER A 302 -9.57 -38.17 -0.17
N LYS A 303 -8.36 -38.05 0.36
CA LYS A 303 -8.02 -37.65 1.73
C LYS A 303 -7.51 -36.22 1.84
N TYR A 304 -7.53 -35.44 0.76
CA TYR A 304 -6.93 -34.11 0.72
C TYR A 304 -7.37 -33.21 1.87
N LYS A 305 -8.67 -33.12 2.17
CA LYS A 305 -9.15 -32.34 3.32
C LYS A 305 -8.61 -32.84 4.66
N GLU A 306 -8.52 -34.15 4.85
CA GLU A 306 -7.95 -34.75 6.08
C GLU A 306 -6.45 -34.46 6.19
N ILE A 307 -5.74 -34.45 5.06
CA ILE A 307 -4.33 -34.02 4.95
C ILE A 307 -4.23 -32.56 5.38
N LEU A 308 -4.99 -31.65 4.75
CA LEU A 308 -5.02 -30.22 5.11
C LEU A 308 -5.28 -29.99 6.60
N GLU A 309 -6.19 -30.74 7.22
CA GLU A 309 -6.51 -30.61 8.65
C GLU A 309 -5.38 -31.08 9.58
N LYS A 310 -4.49 -31.96 9.09
CA LYS A 310 -3.38 -32.55 9.85
C LYS A 310 -2.01 -31.96 9.51
N SER A 311 -1.86 -31.32 8.36
CA SER A 311 -0.60 -30.70 7.94
C SER A 311 -0.11 -29.75 9.01
N LYS A 312 1.20 -29.80 9.27
CA LYS A 312 1.83 -28.84 10.18
C LYS A 312 1.70 -27.44 9.58
N LEU A 313 1.41 -26.47 10.43
CA LEU A 313 1.41 -25.08 10.01
C LEU A 313 2.85 -24.57 9.96
N LYS A 314 3.10 -23.65 9.04
CA LYS A 314 4.36 -22.93 8.88
C LYS A 314 4.09 -21.45 8.99
N GLY A 315 5.11 -20.70 9.38
CA GLY A 315 5.04 -19.25 9.34
C GLY A 315 6.07 -18.70 8.36
N GLU A 316 5.82 -17.51 7.87
CA GLU A 316 6.78 -16.75 7.10
C GLU A 316 7.80 -16.06 7.99
N SER A 317 9.01 -15.89 7.47
CA SER A 317 10.08 -15.25 8.24
C SER A 317 10.10 -13.73 8.09
N GLU A 318 9.51 -13.23 7.02
CA GLU A 318 9.40 -11.82 6.70
C GLU A 318 7.94 -11.44 6.51
N ASP A 319 7.60 -10.23 6.94
CA ASP A 319 6.30 -9.63 6.73
C ASP A 319 5.96 -9.56 5.23
N LEU A 320 4.74 -9.97 4.89
CA LEU A 320 4.20 -9.84 3.55
C LEU A 320 3.54 -8.48 3.39
N LEU A 321 3.89 -7.73 2.34
CA LEU A 321 3.36 -6.39 2.09
C LEU A 321 2.26 -6.42 1.04
N LEU A 322 1.00 -6.23 1.46
CA LEU A 322 -0.15 -6.13 0.55
C LEU A 322 -0.40 -4.66 0.18
N TYR A 323 -0.28 -4.35 -1.11
CA TYR A 323 -0.47 -3.01 -1.66
C TYR A 323 -1.91 -2.81 -2.12
N LEU A 324 -2.51 -1.70 -1.70
CA LEU A 324 -3.86 -1.30 -2.04
C LEU A 324 -3.89 0.11 -2.66
N GLU A 325 -4.78 0.28 -3.63
CA GLU A 325 -5.05 1.57 -4.26
C GLU A 325 -6.55 1.90 -4.17
N LYS A 326 -6.88 3.13 -3.74
CA LYS A 326 -8.25 3.59 -3.68
C LYS A 326 -8.70 4.05 -5.07
N LYS A 327 -9.75 3.42 -5.61
CA LYS A 327 -10.42 3.79 -6.85
C LYS A 327 -11.92 3.86 -6.60
N ASP A 328 -12.54 4.94 -7.04
CA ASP A 328 -13.99 5.17 -6.91
C ASP A 328 -14.51 4.98 -5.47
N GLY A 329 -13.72 5.43 -4.48
CA GLY A 329 -14.07 5.37 -3.06
C GLY A 329 -13.76 4.04 -2.36
N LYS A 330 -13.26 3.03 -3.07
CA LYS A 330 -12.97 1.69 -2.54
C LYS A 330 -11.52 1.27 -2.77
N TRP A 331 -11.00 0.44 -1.89
CA TRP A 331 -9.65 -0.12 -1.96
C TRP A 331 -9.60 -1.32 -2.88
N ASN A 332 -8.64 -1.32 -3.79
CA ASN A 332 -8.41 -2.39 -4.75
C ASN A 332 -7.03 -2.98 -4.55
N VAL A 333 -6.95 -4.30 -4.64
CA VAL A 333 -5.71 -5.06 -4.76
C VAL A 333 -5.53 -5.40 -6.22
N ASP A 334 -4.40 -5.00 -6.82
CA ASP A 334 -4.01 -5.46 -8.15
C ASP A 334 -3.27 -6.80 -8.01
N LEU A 335 -3.90 -7.89 -8.47
CA LEU A 335 -3.33 -9.23 -8.39
C LEU A 335 -2.14 -9.41 -9.34
N SER A 336 -1.98 -8.51 -10.32
CA SER A 336 -0.90 -8.56 -11.30
C SER A 336 0.34 -7.79 -10.86
N LEU A 337 0.26 -7.00 -9.79
CA LEU A 337 1.40 -6.32 -9.18
C LEU A 337 2.34 -7.36 -8.58
N ASP A 338 3.63 -7.29 -8.90
CA ASP A 338 4.61 -8.32 -8.51
C ASP A 338 4.70 -8.51 -6.99
N ASP A 339 4.64 -7.43 -6.20
CA ASP A 339 4.60 -7.53 -4.74
C ASP A 339 3.35 -8.26 -4.24
N ASN A 340 2.18 -7.94 -4.82
CA ASN A 340 0.93 -8.61 -4.44
C ASN A 340 0.88 -10.07 -4.90
N LYS A 341 1.53 -10.44 -6.01
CA LYS A 341 1.64 -11.86 -6.41
C LYS A 341 2.34 -12.69 -5.35
N TYR A 342 3.42 -12.16 -4.76
CA TYR A 342 4.12 -12.86 -3.68
C TYR A 342 3.21 -13.10 -2.48
N VAL A 343 2.41 -12.09 -2.10
CA VAL A 343 1.39 -12.25 -1.05
C VAL A 343 0.37 -13.32 -1.44
N ILE A 344 -0.13 -13.30 -2.67
CA ILE A 344 -1.12 -14.27 -3.17
C ILE A 344 -0.58 -15.69 -3.09
N SER A 345 0.62 -15.95 -3.63
CA SER A 345 1.29 -17.27 -3.59
C SER A 345 1.47 -17.78 -2.16
N ALA A 346 1.93 -16.93 -1.24
CA ALA A 346 2.04 -17.30 0.17
C ALA A 346 0.68 -17.68 0.79
N PHE A 347 -0.39 -16.95 0.46
CA PHE A 347 -1.74 -17.29 0.94
C PHE A 347 -2.34 -18.56 0.33
N ILE A 348 -1.80 -19.07 -0.78
CA ILE A 348 -2.22 -20.32 -1.41
C ILE A 348 -1.28 -21.50 -1.15
N GLY A 349 -0.21 -21.30 -0.37
CA GLY A 349 0.58 -22.38 0.22
C GLY A 349 2.09 -22.29 -0.01
N ASP A 350 2.58 -21.35 -0.81
CA ASP A 350 4.01 -21.20 -1.12
C ASP A 350 4.79 -20.53 0.03
N ILE A 351 4.91 -21.25 1.16
CA ILE A 351 5.59 -20.85 2.42
C ILE A 351 6.30 -22.03 3.12
#